data_AF-A0A256XQC0-F1
#
_entry.id   AF-A0A256XQC0-F1
#
_cell.length_a   1.000
_cell.length_b   1.000
_cell.length_c   1.000
_cell.angle_alpha   90.00
_cell.angle_beta   90.00
_cell.angle_gamma   90.00
#
_symmetry.space_group_name_H-M   'P 1'
#
loop_
_entity.id
_entity.type
_entity.pdbx_description
1 polymer ?
#
loop_
_entity_poly.entity_id
_entity_poly.type
_entity_poly.pdbx_seq_one_letter_code
_entity_poly.pdbx_strand_id
1 'polypeptide(L)'
;MKRYKVSKECIGCRACAEVADYNFEINENNQAYLKKQPENKNEVDKCQKALDVCPVNAISVTDGKNQDVVKAILATSNVKTTLDKHPELKDVLLDLSPKFKRMQNPLVYNTLARFANFNDAANVTGVSICEILHIINKHLGVEKKLLKSMPECIKETKERPESKSVDVSWEESDERYIYNDGTIEDLIQKVSNLPPQNNIVIISTVKPDELLKVINGLNLIFNIEKNREYRISIFNPQKKEKMVPWQKRKEHFEILDVRTMTTDPFDVIIKKAYDVEEDSGITLVQSFEPYPMINMLSEMGFEHLTEQKEPGEFWIYLHKKISEKQKDETSSTKVDVVIQSATPVAYPVIMRLLQSEKIRNNINIKELKVWEETEKHLAWITSSKADISFSSLITSVKLRNNDIKIPALFVWDNFVLLSRFKAESLKDFKGKEIYTPLFEEAPPAKITKYLIKASGLNPDDFKFVFGKPFGRPEEIYKDFVTGKTDTVILREPEASYAIKIMQDRNEEIAILSFNKIWNEINPGFGSFPNAGLVLKGEFARKYPELTKVFLEELESAINWVNMNRKVAAKLSFDMMRQPVDRVELFLARVNFDYISGKPLIEKVKQYFDILNQHDVVNMKIDKEFLDIFRMD
;
A
#
# COMPACT_ATOMS: atom_id res chain seq x y z
N MET A 1 53.01 -20.18 16.93
CA MET A 1 52.71 -19.91 18.35
C MET A 1 51.70 -18.77 18.39
N LYS A 2 50.56 -18.95 19.08
CA LYS A 2 49.48 -17.95 19.17
C LYS A 2 50.01 -16.72 19.92
N ARG A 3 49.78 -15.52 19.38
CA ARG A 3 50.11 -14.24 20.03
C ARG A 3 48.85 -13.46 20.32
N TYR A 4 48.64 -13.13 21.59
CA TYR A 4 47.51 -12.36 22.08
C TYR A 4 47.83 -10.87 22.16
N LYS A 5 46.83 -10.01 22.00
CA LYS A 5 46.94 -8.55 22.21
C LYS A 5 45.62 -7.98 22.73
N VAL A 6 45.69 -6.89 23.48
CA VAL A 6 44.50 -6.12 23.93
C VAL A 6 44.45 -4.79 23.15
N SER A 7 43.29 -4.46 22.59
CA SER A 7 43.05 -3.21 21.85
C SER A 7 42.71 -2.06 22.79
N LYS A 8 42.68 -0.84 22.24
CA LYS A 8 42.28 0.38 22.97
C LYS A 8 40.77 0.44 23.29
N GLU A 9 39.98 -0.51 22.78
CA GLU A 9 38.53 -0.58 23.00
C GLU A 9 38.18 -1.27 24.34
N CYS A 10 39.18 -1.64 25.13
CA CYS A 10 38.97 -2.21 26.47
C CYS A 10 38.24 -1.21 27.38
N ILE A 11 37.13 -1.68 27.99
CA ILE A 11 36.29 -0.91 28.92
C ILE A 11 36.62 -1.14 30.40
N GLY A 12 37.64 -1.94 30.72
CA GLY A 12 38.09 -2.11 32.11
C GLY A 12 37.21 -3.00 32.99
N CYS A 13 36.44 -3.94 32.42
CA CYS A 13 35.54 -4.82 33.18
C CYS A 13 36.25 -5.90 34.03
N ARG A 14 37.58 -6.02 33.93
CA ARG A 14 38.46 -6.93 34.69
C ARG A 14 38.30 -8.44 34.47
N ALA A 15 37.26 -8.91 33.77
CA ALA A 15 37.01 -10.33 33.52
C ALA A 15 38.22 -11.13 32.97
N CYS A 16 39.00 -10.54 32.06
CA CYS A 16 40.19 -11.20 31.52
C CYS A 16 41.33 -11.38 32.54
N ALA A 17 41.50 -10.43 33.47
CA ALA A 17 42.50 -10.49 34.53
C ALA A 17 42.07 -11.46 35.66
N GLU A 18 40.78 -11.76 35.81
CA GLU A 18 40.30 -12.78 36.75
C GLU A 18 40.48 -14.20 36.20
N VAL A 19 40.24 -14.38 34.89
CA VAL A 19 40.31 -15.70 34.24
C VAL A 19 41.75 -16.09 33.85
N ALA A 20 42.59 -15.10 33.54
CA ALA A 20 43.96 -15.27 33.08
C ALA A 20 44.91 -14.26 33.73
N ASP A 21 44.90 -14.21 35.06
CA ASP A 21 45.70 -13.36 35.97
C ASP A 21 47.22 -13.36 35.71
N TYR A 22 47.78 -14.47 35.25
CA TYR A 22 49.20 -14.55 34.88
C TYR A 22 49.53 -13.85 33.55
N ASN A 23 48.55 -13.67 32.67
CA ASN A 23 48.75 -13.15 31.31
C ASN A 23 48.18 -11.74 31.13
N PHE A 24 47.11 -11.37 31.84
CA PHE A 24 46.43 -10.08 31.71
C PHE A 24 46.39 -9.33 33.04
N GLU A 25 46.64 -8.01 32.98
CA GLU A 25 46.64 -7.13 34.14
C GLU A 25 45.92 -5.82 33.79
N ILE A 26 45.40 -5.11 34.79
CA ILE A 26 44.68 -3.83 34.62
C ILE A 26 45.64 -2.69 34.98
N ASN A 27 45.80 -1.73 34.08
CA ASN A 27 46.63 -0.55 34.32
C ASN A 27 45.90 0.53 35.14
N GLU A 28 46.62 1.61 35.47
CA GLU A 28 46.11 2.75 36.25
C GLU A 28 44.95 3.49 35.59
N ASN A 29 44.80 3.39 34.26
CA ASN A 29 43.69 3.98 33.49
C ASN A 29 42.49 3.03 33.37
N ASN A 30 42.44 1.98 34.20
CA ASN A 30 41.41 0.94 34.19
C ASN A 30 41.28 0.23 32.83
N GLN A 31 42.39 -0.01 32.11
CA GLN A 31 42.41 -0.80 30.88
C GLN A 31 43.21 -2.08 31.05
N ALA A 32 42.69 -3.18 30.51
CA ALA A 32 43.43 -4.43 30.46
C ALA A 32 44.58 -4.34 29.45
N TYR A 33 45.71 -4.92 29.80
CA TYR A 33 46.84 -5.14 28.90
C TYR A 33 47.39 -6.54 29.09
N LEU A 34 48.07 -7.04 28.06
CA LEU A 34 48.73 -8.34 28.14
C LEU A 34 50.09 -8.17 28.82
N LYS A 35 50.20 -8.64 30.06
CA LYS A 35 51.43 -8.69 30.84
C LYS A 35 52.45 -9.66 30.24
N LYS A 36 51.97 -10.83 29.80
CA LYS A 36 52.82 -11.92 29.30
C LYS A 36 52.09 -12.78 28.27
N GLN A 37 52.77 -13.14 27.18
CA GLN A 37 52.25 -14.14 26.23
C GLN A 37 52.20 -15.54 26.88
N PRO A 38 51.22 -16.38 26.53
CA PRO A 38 51.13 -17.72 27.11
C PRO A 38 52.31 -18.59 26.66
N GLU A 39 53.01 -19.19 27.62
CA GLU A 39 54.20 -20.02 27.36
C GLU A 39 53.92 -21.53 27.41
N ASN A 40 52.80 -21.94 28.00
CA ASN A 40 52.40 -23.33 28.13
C ASN A 40 50.91 -23.51 27.78
N LYS A 41 50.49 -24.76 27.58
CA LYS A 41 49.12 -25.10 27.15
C LYS A 41 48.04 -24.55 28.11
N ASN A 42 48.30 -24.58 29.42
CA ASN A 42 47.35 -24.07 30.41
C ASN A 42 47.15 -22.55 30.30
N GLU A 43 48.23 -21.80 30.09
CA GLU A 43 48.16 -20.35 29.83
C GLU A 43 47.46 -20.03 28.50
N VAL A 44 47.67 -20.84 27.45
CA VAL A 44 46.96 -20.67 26.16
C VAL A 44 45.46 -20.87 26.35
N ASP A 45 45.04 -21.90 27.09
CA ASP A 45 43.62 -22.18 27.35
C ASP A 45 42.98 -21.09 28.21
N LYS A 46 43.69 -20.57 29.22
CA LYS A 46 43.24 -19.40 30.00
C LYS A 46 43.14 -18.13 29.17
N CYS A 47 44.10 -17.86 28.28
CA CYS A 47 44.05 -16.71 27.37
C CYS A 47 42.90 -16.84 26.34
N GLN A 48 42.56 -18.06 25.93
CA GLN A 48 41.39 -18.29 25.09
C GLN A 48 40.09 -18.00 25.86
N LYS A 49 39.96 -18.47 27.10
CA LYS A 49 38.80 -18.12 27.94
C LYS A 49 38.71 -16.62 28.21
N ALA A 50 39.84 -15.94 28.40
CA ALA A 50 39.88 -14.49 28.57
C ALA A 50 39.33 -13.74 27.33
N LEU A 51 39.58 -14.26 26.12
CA LEU A 51 38.99 -13.76 24.88
C LEU A 51 37.47 -13.95 24.88
N ASP A 52 36.99 -15.12 25.29
CA ASP A 52 35.57 -15.47 25.26
C ASP A 52 34.73 -14.68 26.28
N VAL A 53 35.31 -14.28 27.42
CA VAL A 53 34.60 -13.48 28.46
C VAL A 53 34.71 -11.97 28.25
N CYS A 54 35.37 -11.50 27.18
CA CYS A 54 35.54 -10.08 26.93
C CYS A 54 34.26 -9.48 26.30
N PRO A 55 33.49 -8.64 27.02
CA PRO A 55 32.17 -8.17 26.55
C PRO A 55 32.24 -7.26 25.33
N VAL A 56 33.43 -6.71 25.04
CA VAL A 56 33.69 -5.79 23.93
C VAL A 56 34.68 -6.34 22.91
N ASN A 57 35.04 -7.63 23.02
CA ASN A 57 35.99 -8.31 22.11
C ASN A 57 37.34 -7.58 21.94
N ALA A 58 37.83 -6.91 22.99
CA ALA A 58 39.08 -6.16 22.95
C ALA A 58 40.34 -7.04 22.88
N ILE A 59 40.21 -8.38 22.98
CA ILE A 59 41.35 -9.32 22.94
C ILE A 59 41.38 -10.01 21.57
N SER A 60 42.54 -9.97 20.92
CA SER A 60 42.76 -10.62 19.61
C SER A 60 43.91 -11.62 19.68
N VAL A 61 43.82 -12.68 18.87
CA VAL A 61 44.87 -13.71 18.74
C VAL A 61 45.34 -13.82 17.29
N THR A 62 46.65 -13.94 17.09
CA THR A 62 47.28 -14.13 15.78
C THR A 62 48.17 -15.36 15.79
N ASP A 63 47.99 -16.25 14.81
CA ASP A 63 48.89 -17.40 14.63
C ASP A 63 50.16 -16.94 13.91
N GLY A 64 51.30 -17.03 14.60
CA GLY A 64 52.60 -16.58 14.11
C GLY A 64 53.18 -17.41 12.96
N LYS A 65 52.55 -17.36 11.78
CA LYS A 65 53.15 -17.71 10.48
C LYS A 65 52.71 -16.68 9.44
N ASN A 66 53.52 -15.65 9.23
CA ASN A 66 53.44 -14.78 8.05
C ASN A 66 54.72 -14.95 7.22
N GLN A 67 54.58 -15.53 6.04
CA GLN A 67 55.24 -15.00 4.84
C GLN A 67 54.14 -14.34 4.02
N ASP A 68 54.42 -13.16 3.48
CA ASP A 68 53.50 -12.34 2.70
C ASP A 68 52.95 -13.09 1.49
N VAL A 69 51.79 -13.73 1.68
CA VAL A 69 50.96 -14.23 0.60
C VAL A 69 49.82 -13.24 0.49
N VAL A 70 49.87 -12.35 -0.51
CA VAL A 70 48.73 -11.52 -0.90
C VAL A 70 47.54 -12.47 -1.10
N LYS A 71 46.52 -12.32 -0.25
CA LYS A 71 45.27 -13.10 -0.32
C LYS A 71 44.40 -12.48 -1.41
N ALA A 72 43.56 -13.30 -2.04
CA ALA A 72 42.58 -12.79 -2.98
C ALA A 72 41.65 -11.79 -2.27
N ILE A 73 41.37 -10.67 -2.91
CA ILE A 73 40.31 -9.75 -2.51
C ILE A 73 38.99 -10.40 -2.93
N LEU A 74 38.13 -10.65 -1.95
CA LEU A 74 36.80 -11.23 -2.14
C LEU A 74 35.72 -10.16 -2.05
N ALA A 75 34.49 -10.50 -2.45
CA ALA A 75 33.33 -9.58 -2.40
C ALA A 75 33.07 -9.00 -1.00
N THR A 76 33.30 -9.79 0.04
CA THR A 76 33.17 -9.40 1.45
C THR A 76 34.35 -8.60 1.99
N SER A 77 35.40 -8.37 1.19
CA SER A 77 36.56 -7.59 1.64
C SER A 77 36.17 -6.14 1.83
N ASN A 78 36.59 -5.55 2.94
CA ASN A 78 36.34 -4.16 3.24
C ASN A 78 37.09 -3.25 2.27
N VAL A 79 36.37 -2.28 1.71
CA VAL A 79 36.88 -1.40 0.65
C VAL A 79 38.01 -0.51 1.18
N LYS A 80 37.80 0.16 2.32
CA LYS A 80 38.81 1.06 2.90
C LYS A 80 40.08 0.31 3.26
N THR A 81 39.95 -0.83 3.94
CA THR A 81 41.10 -1.64 4.37
C THR A 81 41.91 -2.13 3.15
N THR A 82 41.23 -2.48 2.07
CA THR A 82 41.86 -2.93 0.83
C THR A 82 42.60 -1.78 0.14
N LEU A 83 41.97 -0.61 0.01
CA LEU A 83 42.57 0.56 -0.63
C LEU A 83 43.66 1.25 0.21
N ASP A 84 43.61 1.14 1.54
CA ASP A 84 44.69 1.58 2.41
C ASP A 84 45.92 0.68 2.27
N LYS A 85 45.71 -0.63 2.05
CA LYS A 85 46.77 -1.62 1.85
C LYS A 85 47.33 -1.61 0.43
N HIS A 86 46.49 -1.28 -0.55
CA HIS A 86 46.79 -1.24 -1.97
C HIS A 86 46.31 0.08 -2.59
N PRO A 87 46.98 1.22 -2.32
CA PRO A 87 46.56 2.54 -2.81
C PRO A 87 46.47 2.63 -4.34
N GLU A 88 47.26 1.85 -5.06
CA GLU A 88 47.29 1.75 -6.53
C GLU A 88 45.93 1.34 -7.13
N LEU A 89 45.10 0.61 -6.37
CA LEU A 89 43.79 0.16 -6.83
C LEU A 89 42.78 1.30 -6.98
N LYS A 90 43.06 2.49 -6.43
CA LYS A 90 42.19 3.66 -6.59
C LYS A 90 42.08 4.06 -8.05
N ASP A 91 43.21 4.08 -8.76
CA ASP A 91 43.25 4.43 -10.18
C ASP A 91 42.66 3.31 -11.04
N VAL A 92 42.97 2.05 -10.68
CA VAL A 92 42.39 0.86 -11.32
C VAL A 92 40.85 0.86 -11.26
N LEU A 93 40.27 1.26 -10.13
CA LEU A 93 38.81 1.38 -9.97
C LEU A 93 38.23 2.57 -10.75
N LEU A 94 38.97 3.68 -10.88
CA LEU A 94 38.54 4.81 -11.71
C LEU A 94 38.53 4.47 -13.19
N ASP A 95 39.56 3.77 -13.66
CA ASP A 95 39.67 3.31 -15.04
C ASP A 95 38.56 2.33 -15.39
N LEU A 96 38.14 1.51 -14.42
CA LEU A 96 36.97 0.64 -14.55
C LEU A 96 35.66 1.44 -14.69
N SER A 97 35.44 2.46 -13.85
CA SER A 97 34.28 3.33 -13.99
C SER A 97 34.47 4.69 -13.31
N PRO A 98 34.08 5.80 -13.98
CA PRO A 98 34.12 7.13 -13.38
C PRO A 98 33.23 7.26 -12.13
N LYS A 99 32.29 6.33 -11.91
CA LYS A 99 31.43 6.28 -10.71
C LYS A 99 32.21 6.02 -9.42
N PHE A 100 33.42 5.45 -9.49
CA PHE A 100 34.30 5.27 -8.32
C PHE A 100 34.94 6.58 -7.84
N LYS A 101 34.84 7.69 -8.60
CA LYS A 101 35.41 8.99 -8.24
C LYS A 101 34.89 9.54 -6.90
N ARG A 102 33.61 9.32 -6.60
CA ARG A 102 32.99 9.76 -5.34
C ARG A 102 33.60 9.04 -4.12
N MET A 103 34.05 7.80 -4.29
CA MET A 103 34.64 6.98 -3.23
C MET A 103 36.04 7.46 -2.82
N GLN A 104 36.73 8.18 -3.71
CA GLN A 104 38.02 8.79 -3.43
C GLN A 104 37.92 10.14 -2.71
N ASN A 105 36.71 10.69 -2.56
CA ASN A 105 36.52 11.90 -1.77
C ASN A 105 36.95 11.63 -0.31
N PRO A 106 37.87 12.42 0.28
CA PRO A 106 38.41 12.17 1.61
C PRO A 106 37.36 12.04 2.72
N LEU A 107 36.25 12.77 2.62
CA LEU A 107 35.14 12.70 3.59
C LEU A 107 34.39 11.37 3.47
N VAL A 108 34.07 10.93 2.25
CA VAL A 108 33.36 9.66 2.02
C VAL A 108 34.26 8.47 2.38
N TYR A 109 35.54 8.55 2.01
CA TYR A 109 36.57 7.54 2.27
C TYR A 109 36.82 7.32 3.77
N ASN A 110 36.80 8.38 4.57
CA ASN A 110 37.06 8.29 6.02
C ASN A 110 35.81 7.96 6.86
N THR A 111 34.61 7.99 6.27
CA THR A 111 33.34 7.84 7.01
C THR A 111 32.56 6.59 6.62
N LEU A 112 32.21 6.43 5.34
CA LEU A 112 31.35 5.33 4.84
C LEU A 112 32.15 4.10 4.41
N ALA A 113 33.30 4.29 3.74
CA ALA A 113 34.11 3.18 3.24
C ALA A 113 34.70 2.30 4.36
N ARG A 114 34.73 2.80 5.60
CA ARG A 114 35.13 2.05 6.79
C ARG A 114 34.24 0.83 7.04
N PHE A 115 32.96 0.89 6.67
CA PHE A 115 31.99 -0.17 6.91
C PHE A 115 31.56 -0.91 5.63
N ALA A 116 31.89 -0.37 4.45
CA ALA A 116 31.49 -0.94 3.16
C ALA A 116 32.45 -2.04 2.65
N ASN A 117 31.89 -3.09 2.06
CA ASN A 117 32.61 -4.13 1.32
C ASN A 117 32.41 -3.98 -0.20
N PHE A 118 33.05 -4.84 -1.01
CA PHE A 118 32.97 -4.73 -2.46
C PHE A 118 31.60 -5.10 -3.06
N ASN A 119 30.75 -5.89 -2.37
CA ASN A 119 29.34 -6.03 -2.77
C ASN A 119 28.60 -4.70 -2.63
N ASP A 120 28.82 -3.98 -1.54
CA ASP A 120 28.21 -2.66 -1.35
C ASP A 120 28.69 -1.67 -2.41
N ALA A 121 29.97 -1.72 -2.77
CA ALA A 121 30.54 -0.92 -3.85
C ALA A 121 29.92 -1.24 -5.23
N ALA A 122 29.71 -2.53 -5.53
CA ALA A 122 29.04 -2.97 -6.74
C ALA A 122 27.60 -2.42 -6.82
N ASN A 123 26.84 -2.56 -5.73
CA ASN A 123 25.45 -2.06 -5.65
C ASN A 123 25.36 -0.54 -5.83
N VAL A 124 26.27 0.22 -5.22
CA VAL A 124 26.27 1.70 -5.30
C VAL A 124 26.71 2.21 -6.69
N THR A 125 27.62 1.50 -7.35
CA THR A 125 28.15 1.92 -8.67
C THR A 125 27.36 1.34 -9.84
N GLY A 126 26.61 0.25 -9.63
CA GLY A 126 25.97 -0.54 -10.67
C GLY A 126 26.97 -1.33 -11.53
N VAL A 127 28.24 -1.44 -11.09
CA VAL A 127 29.26 -2.26 -11.77
C VAL A 127 29.23 -3.67 -11.19
N SER A 128 29.37 -4.68 -12.05
CA SER A 128 29.32 -6.09 -11.66
C SER A 128 30.39 -6.41 -10.60
N ILE A 129 29.98 -7.13 -9.54
CA ILE A 129 30.90 -7.58 -8.50
C ILE A 129 32.03 -8.46 -9.07
N CYS A 130 31.72 -9.35 -10.03
CA CYS A 130 32.74 -10.20 -10.64
C CYS A 130 33.76 -9.39 -11.45
N GLU A 131 33.32 -8.31 -12.11
CA GLU A 131 34.18 -7.45 -12.91
C GLU A 131 35.15 -6.64 -12.02
N ILE A 132 34.63 -6.05 -10.94
CA ILE A 132 35.43 -5.36 -9.92
C ILE A 132 36.50 -6.30 -9.35
N LEU A 133 36.09 -7.49 -8.91
CA LEU A 133 37.00 -8.44 -8.28
C LEU A 133 38.03 -8.98 -9.28
N HIS A 134 37.64 -9.26 -10.52
CA HIS A 134 38.58 -9.73 -11.54
C HIS A 134 39.67 -8.69 -11.80
N ILE A 135 39.30 -7.43 -12.03
CA ILE A 135 40.25 -6.36 -12.34
C ILE A 135 41.20 -6.11 -11.17
N ILE A 136 40.69 -6.02 -9.94
CA ILE A 136 41.52 -5.81 -8.75
C ILE A 136 42.48 -6.99 -8.53
N ASN A 137 41.98 -8.23 -8.55
CA ASN A 137 42.82 -9.39 -8.28
C ASN A 137 43.80 -9.69 -9.40
N LYS A 138 43.46 -9.34 -10.65
CA LYS A 138 44.37 -9.40 -11.80
C LYS A 138 45.50 -8.40 -11.66
N HIS A 139 45.19 -7.15 -11.27
CA HIS A 139 46.20 -6.13 -11.00
C HIS A 139 47.16 -6.56 -9.88
N LEU A 140 46.63 -7.19 -8.83
CA LEU A 140 47.42 -7.71 -7.70
C LEU A 140 48.11 -9.07 -7.97
N GLY A 141 47.95 -9.66 -9.16
CA GLY A 141 48.55 -10.95 -9.52
C GLY A 141 48.01 -12.16 -8.74
N VAL A 142 46.84 -12.04 -8.10
CA VAL A 142 46.21 -13.08 -7.27
C VAL A 142 44.92 -13.65 -7.88
N GLU A 143 44.67 -13.36 -9.15
CA GLU A 143 43.53 -13.84 -9.94
C GLU A 143 43.31 -15.37 -9.83
N LYS A 144 44.39 -16.18 -9.91
CA LYS A 144 44.31 -17.64 -9.75
C LYS A 144 43.80 -18.08 -8.36
N LYS A 145 43.99 -17.24 -7.33
CA LYS A 145 43.48 -17.50 -5.98
C LYS A 145 42.02 -17.06 -5.85
N LEU A 146 41.62 -15.99 -6.55
CA LEU A 146 40.21 -15.60 -6.67
C LEU A 146 39.42 -16.71 -7.39
N LEU A 147 39.93 -17.23 -8.50
CA LEU A 147 39.33 -18.35 -9.25
C LEU A 147 39.09 -19.60 -8.40
N LYS A 148 40.00 -19.91 -7.47
CA LYS A 148 39.81 -21.03 -6.52
C LYS A 148 38.73 -20.76 -5.48
N SER A 149 38.48 -19.49 -5.16
CA SER A 149 37.55 -19.06 -4.11
C SER A 149 36.16 -18.74 -4.67
N MET A 150 36.08 -18.34 -5.94
CA MET A 150 34.87 -17.94 -6.65
C MET A 150 34.94 -18.43 -8.12
N PRO A 151 34.88 -19.75 -8.37
CA PRO A 151 35.01 -20.32 -9.71
C PRO A 151 33.88 -19.89 -10.67
N GLU A 152 32.72 -19.50 -10.13
CA GLU A 152 31.58 -19.02 -10.93
C GLU A 152 31.82 -17.64 -11.58
N CYS A 153 32.77 -16.82 -11.08
CA CYS A 153 32.91 -15.43 -11.54
C CYS A 153 33.65 -15.25 -12.88
N ILE A 154 34.39 -16.25 -13.38
CA ILE A 154 35.21 -16.12 -14.59
C ILE A 154 35.13 -17.42 -15.40
N LYS A 155 34.19 -17.47 -16.35
CA LYS A 155 34.30 -18.42 -17.47
C LYS A 155 35.20 -17.77 -18.53
N GLU A 156 36.43 -18.27 -18.69
CA GLU A 156 37.22 -17.97 -19.90
C GLU A 156 36.52 -18.64 -21.10
N THR A 157 35.68 -17.90 -21.84
CA THR A 157 35.23 -18.34 -23.17
C THR A 157 36.35 -18.08 -24.18
N LYS A 158 37.27 -19.05 -24.32
CA LYS A 158 38.23 -19.10 -25.43
C LYS A 158 37.61 -19.52 -26.77
N GLU A 159 36.32 -19.86 -26.79
CA GLU A 159 35.62 -20.25 -28.01
C GLU A 159 35.05 -19.01 -28.73
N ARG A 160 35.41 -18.86 -30.01
CA ARG A 160 34.81 -17.84 -30.88
C ARG A 160 33.32 -18.17 -31.04
N PRO A 161 32.38 -17.23 -30.84
CA PRO A 161 30.94 -17.51 -30.93
C PRO A 161 30.49 -18.20 -32.24
N GLU A 162 31.24 -17.97 -33.32
CA GLU A 162 31.02 -18.60 -34.65
C GLU A 162 31.09 -20.12 -34.62
N SER A 163 31.89 -20.72 -33.73
CA SER A 163 31.99 -22.19 -33.62
C SER A 163 30.78 -22.85 -32.95
N LYS A 164 29.81 -22.05 -32.49
CA LYS A 164 28.55 -22.51 -31.86
C LYS A 164 27.31 -22.28 -32.74
N SER A 165 27.50 -21.72 -33.93
CA SER A 165 26.42 -21.60 -34.90
C SER A 165 25.92 -23.00 -35.28
N VAL A 166 24.61 -23.23 -35.18
CA VAL A 166 23.96 -24.47 -35.61
C VAL A 166 23.09 -24.22 -36.84
N ASP A 167 22.78 -25.26 -37.60
CA ASP A 167 21.78 -25.15 -38.67
C ASP A 167 20.39 -24.89 -38.07
N VAL A 168 19.59 -24.05 -38.74
CA VAL A 168 18.25 -23.71 -38.27
C VAL A 168 17.32 -24.92 -38.45
N SER A 169 16.87 -25.49 -37.33
CA SER A 169 15.90 -26.59 -37.30
C SER A 169 14.51 -26.16 -36.81
N TRP A 170 14.27 -24.86 -36.63
CA TRP A 170 13.02 -24.26 -36.16
C TRP A 170 12.41 -23.37 -37.24
N GLU A 171 11.09 -23.17 -37.20
CA GLU A 171 10.42 -22.18 -38.04
C GLU A 171 10.74 -20.79 -37.51
N GLU A 172 11.37 -19.96 -38.33
CA GLU A 172 11.71 -18.61 -37.93
C GLU A 172 10.47 -17.72 -37.83
N SER A 173 10.51 -16.80 -36.88
CA SER A 173 9.62 -15.66 -36.81
C SER A 173 9.68 -14.90 -38.13
N ASP A 174 8.57 -14.29 -38.56
CA ASP A 174 8.54 -13.38 -39.71
C ASP A 174 9.09 -11.99 -39.37
N GLU A 175 9.18 -11.65 -38.08
CA GLU A 175 9.69 -10.36 -37.63
C GLU A 175 11.22 -10.31 -37.71
N ARG A 176 11.74 -9.17 -38.19
CA ARG A 176 13.18 -8.93 -38.32
C ARG A 176 13.55 -7.68 -37.52
N TYR A 177 14.54 -7.83 -36.66
CA TYR A 177 15.02 -6.76 -35.80
C TYR A 177 16.39 -6.27 -36.27
N ILE A 178 16.69 -4.98 -36.16
CA ILE A 178 17.95 -4.40 -36.64
C ILE A 178 18.88 -4.11 -35.47
N TYR A 179 20.10 -4.65 -35.50
CA TYR A 179 21.13 -4.39 -34.50
C TYR A 179 21.99 -3.18 -34.88
N ASN A 180 22.00 -2.18 -34.00
CA ASN A 180 22.88 -1.01 -34.01
C ASN A 180 23.03 -0.43 -32.58
N ASP A 181 23.85 0.60 -32.42
CA ASP A 181 24.13 1.23 -31.11
C ASP A 181 22.87 1.74 -30.38
N GLY A 182 21.82 2.11 -31.11
CA GLY A 182 20.56 2.60 -30.54
C GLY A 182 19.55 1.51 -30.18
N THR A 183 19.76 0.27 -30.63
CA THR A 183 18.83 -0.85 -30.40
C THR A 183 19.42 -1.97 -29.55
N ILE A 184 20.72 -1.93 -29.24
CA ILE A 184 21.42 -2.98 -28.52
C ILE A 184 20.77 -3.32 -27.17
N GLU A 185 20.34 -2.32 -26.39
CA GLU A 185 19.71 -2.53 -25.07
C GLU A 185 18.36 -3.26 -25.20
N ASP A 186 17.49 -2.80 -26.11
CA ASP A 186 16.19 -3.43 -26.40
C ASP A 186 16.37 -4.86 -26.93
N LEU A 187 17.35 -5.10 -27.81
CA LEU A 187 17.64 -6.43 -28.35
C LEU A 187 18.16 -7.38 -27.28
N ILE A 188 19.04 -6.92 -26.39
CA ILE A 188 19.50 -7.71 -25.25
C ILE A 188 18.32 -8.07 -24.36
N GLN A 189 17.40 -7.12 -24.10
CA GLN A 189 16.21 -7.36 -23.29
C GLN A 189 15.25 -8.36 -23.95
N LYS A 190 14.98 -8.22 -25.25
CA LYS A 190 14.15 -9.15 -26.03
C LYS A 190 14.73 -10.56 -26.05
N VAL A 191 16.04 -10.70 -26.26
CA VAL A 191 16.73 -12.00 -26.24
C VAL A 191 16.74 -12.61 -24.83
N SER A 192 16.94 -11.80 -23.79
CA SER A 192 16.92 -12.27 -22.40
C SER A 192 15.55 -12.75 -21.94
N ASN A 193 14.48 -12.15 -22.47
CA ASN A 193 13.10 -12.52 -22.16
C ASN A 193 12.46 -13.45 -23.20
N LEU A 194 13.25 -14.04 -24.10
CA LEU A 194 12.73 -14.90 -25.17
C LEU A 194 12.03 -16.12 -24.55
N PRO A 195 10.71 -16.31 -24.74
CA PRO A 195 9.99 -17.40 -24.07
C PRO A 195 10.47 -18.80 -24.51
N PRO A 196 10.29 -19.84 -23.66
CA PRO A 196 10.58 -21.22 -24.04
C PRO A 196 9.87 -21.62 -25.34
N GLN A 197 10.60 -22.24 -26.27
CA GLN A 197 10.13 -22.64 -27.61
C GLN A 197 9.84 -21.49 -28.59
N ASN A 198 10.20 -20.24 -28.26
CA ASN A 198 10.11 -19.12 -29.20
C ASN A 198 11.46 -18.82 -29.87
N ASN A 199 11.42 -18.07 -30.97
CA ASN A 199 12.61 -17.58 -31.66
C ASN A 199 12.50 -16.10 -32.06
N ILE A 200 13.65 -15.49 -32.37
CA ILE A 200 13.79 -14.11 -32.85
C ILE A 200 14.89 -14.06 -33.92
N VAL A 201 14.71 -13.21 -34.94
CA VAL A 201 15.68 -13.01 -36.02
C VAL A 201 16.18 -11.57 -36.03
N ILE A 202 17.50 -11.41 -36.03
CA ILE A 202 18.20 -10.12 -35.96
C ILE A 202 19.09 -9.96 -37.19
N ILE A 203 19.04 -8.78 -37.80
CA ILE A 203 19.86 -8.36 -38.95
C ILE A 203 20.86 -7.30 -38.48
N SER A 204 22.12 -7.43 -38.91
CA SER A 204 23.16 -6.48 -38.55
C SER A 204 24.16 -6.25 -39.69
N THR A 205 24.55 -5.00 -39.90
CA THR A 205 25.61 -4.62 -40.84
C THR A 205 27.01 -4.88 -40.27
N VAL A 206 27.12 -4.99 -38.95
CA VAL A 206 28.35 -5.32 -38.22
C VAL A 206 28.17 -6.62 -37.44
N LYS A 207 29.25 -7.22 -36.97
CA LYS A 207 29.14 -8.44 -36.18
C LYS A 207 28.72 -8.07 -34.74
N PRO A 208 27.60 -8.60 -34.20
CA PRO A 208 27.10 -8.20 -32.89
C PRO A 208 27.72 -9.05 -31.76
N ASP A 209 29.02 -8.88 -31.50
CA ASP A 209 29.76 -9.72 -30.55
C ASP A 209 29.22 -9.64 -29.11
N GLU A 210 28.70 -8.48 -28.66
CA GLU A 210 28.07 -8.31 -27.34
C GLU A 210 26.80 -9.15 -27.22
N LEU A 211 25.95 -9.12 -28.25
CA LEU A 211 24.70 -9.87 -28.26
C LEU A 211 24.97 -11.38 -28.29
N LEU A 212 25.96 -11.81 -29.08
CA LEU A 212 26.39 -13.22 -29.14
C LEU A 212 26.90 -13.72 -27.78
N LYS A 213 27.53 -12.88 -26.96
CA LYS A 213 27.91 -13.25 -25.58
C LYS A 213 26.69 -13.48 -24.70
N VAL A 214 25.67 -12.62 -24.80
CA VAL A 214 24.41 -12.76 -24.04
C VAL A 214 23.68 -14.05 -24.43
N ILE A 215 23.50 -14.29 -25.72
CA ILE A 215 22.85 -15.51 -26.25
C ILE A 215 23.52 -16.76 -25.71
N ASN A 216 24.86 -16.80 -25.74
CA ASN A 216 25.64 -17.90 -25.18
C ASN A 216 25.48 -18.03 -23.65
N GLY A 217 25.48 -16.91 -22.93
CA GLY A 217 25.29 -16.89 -21.47
C GLY A 217 23.93 -17.45 -21.03
N LEU A 218 22.90 -17.26 -21.85
CA LEU A 218 21.53 -17.74 -21.61
C LEU A 218 21.29 -19.18 -22.08
N ASN A 219 22.30 -19.85 -22.63
CA ASN A 219 22.20 -21.19 -23.25
C ASN A 219 21.12 -21.26 -24.36
N LEU A 220 20.91 -20.17 -25.08
CA LEU A 220 20.06 -20.16 -26.28
C LEU A 220 20.84 -20.75 -27.45
N ILE A 221 20.13 -21.38 -28.40
CA ILE A 221 20.75 -21.85 -29.64
C ILE A 221 20.60 -20.79 -30.72
N PHE A 222 21.58 -20.64 -31.58
CA PHE A 222 21.54 -19.65 -32.64
C PHE A 222 22.25 -20.10 -33.91
N ASN A 223 21.82 -19.54 -35.02
CA ASN A 223 22.46 -19.62 -36.32
C ASN A 223 22.93 -18.22 -36.74
N ILE A 224 24.14 -18.11 -37.27
CA ILE A 224 24.64 -16.87 -37.87
C ILE A 224 25.06 -17.11 -39.32
N GLU A 225 24.44 -16.37 -40.23
CA GLU A 225 24.79 -16.37 -41.65
C GLU A 225 25.32 -15.00 -42.04
N LYS A 226 26.42 -14.97 -42.80
CA LYS A 226 26.98 -13.74 -43.35
C LYS A 226 26.85 -13.74 -44.87
N ASN A 227 26.01 -12.84 -45.38
CA ASN A 227 25.96 -12.51 -46.81
C ASN A 227 26.45 -11.07 -47.01
N ARG A 228 25.55 -10.13 -47.37
CA ARG A 228 25.84 -8.68 -47.34
C ARG A 228 25.77 -8.09 -45.92
N GLU A 229 24.92 -8.69 -45.09
CA GLU A 229 24.70 -8.39 -43.67
C GLU A 229 24.73 -9.71 -42.89
N TYR A 230 24.88 -9.62 -41.57
CA TYR A 230 24.73 -10.74 -40.65
C TYR A 230 23.25 -10.97 -40.35
N ARG A 231 22.77 -12.19 -40.55
CA ARG A 231 21.47 -12.66 -40.04
C ARG A 231 21.74 -13.59 -38.87
N ILE A 232 21.19 -13.26 -37.70
CA ILE A 232 21.26 -14.07 -36.49
C ILE A 232 19.86 -14.58 -36.16
N SER A 233 19.67 -15.89 -36.23
CA SER A 233 18.43 -16.56 -35.81
C SER A 233 18.65 -17.17 -34.44
N ILE A 234 17.83 -16.84 -33.44
CA ILE A 234 18.02 -17.24 -32.04
C ILE A 234 16.77 -17.97 -31.58
N PHE A 235 16.92 -19.17 -31.00
CA PHE A 235 15.81 -19.96 -30.47
C PHE A 235 16.06 -20.34 -29.01
N ASN A 236 15.00 -20.33 -28.21
CA ASN A 236 15.03 -20.80 -26.83
C ASN A 236 14.67 -22.30 -26.76
N PRO A 237 15.65 -23.20 -26.52
CA PRO A 237 15.42 -24.64 -26.50
C PRO A 237 14.72 -25.13 -25.22
N GLN A 238 14.51 -24.27 -24.23
CA GLN A 238 13.87 -24.67 -22.98
C GLN A 238 12.46 -25.17 -23.25
N LYS A 239 12.07 -26.25 -22.56
CA LYS A 239 10.69 -26.75 -22.61
C LYS A 239 9.81 -25.84 -21.78
N LYS A 240 8.61 -25.54 -22.27
CA LYS A 240 7.60 -24.81 -21.51
C LYS A 240 7.23 -25.63 -20.27
N GLU A 241 7.67 -25.22 -19.09
CA GLU A 241 7.28 -25.87 -17.84
C GLU A 241 5.75 -25.72 -17.68
N LYS A 242 5.06 -26.84 -17.46
CA LYS A 242 3.63 -26.79 -17.12
C LYS A 242 3.53 -26.28 -15.69
N MET A 243 3.06 -25.04 -15.52
CA MET A 243 2.71 -24.53 -14.20
C MET A 243 1.75 -25.51 -13.51
N VAL A 244 2.09 -25.91 -12.29
CA VAL A 244 1.19 -26.72 -11.46
C VAL A 244 -0.04 -25.86 -11.15
N PRO A 245 -1.27 -26.34 -11.44
CA PRO A 245 -2.49 -25.59 -11.14
C PRO A 245 -2.50 -25.14 -9.68
N TRP A 246 -2.85 -23.88 -9.41
CA TRP A 246 -2.76 -23.32 -8.06
C TRP A 246 -3.58 -24.11 -7.04
N GLN A 247 -4.68 -24.74 -7.47
CA GLN A 247 -5.53 -25.59 -6.63
C GLN A 247 -4.76 -26.76 -6.01
N LYS A 248 -3.68 -27.23 -6.65
CA LYS A 248 -2.80 -28.29 -6.12
C LYS A 248 -1.73 -27.79 -5.16
N ARG A 249 -1.50 -26.47 -5.10
CA ARG A 249 -0.52 -25.83 -4.23
C ARG A 249 -1.12 -24.87 -3.21
N LYS A 250 -2.46 -24.72 -3.17
CA LYS A 250 -3.21 -23.85 -2.26
C LYS A 250 -2.90 -24.07 -0.77
N GLU A 251 -2.49 -25.28 -0.39
CA GLU A 251 -2.08 -25.62 0.98
C GLU A 251 -0.79 -24.89 1.43
N HIS A 252 -0.02 -24.33 0.49
CA HIS A 252 1.17 -23.52 0.77
C HIS A 252 0.87 -22.03 0.87
N PHE A 253 -0.38 -21.61 0.62
CA PHE A 253 -0.76 -20.21 0.76
C PHE A 253 -0.71 -19.80 2.22
N GLU A 254 -0.30 -18.55 2.46
CA GLU A 254 -0.24 -18.00 3.81
C GLU A 254 -1.65 -17.95 4.42
N ILE A 255 -1.79 -18.44 5.64
CA ILE A 255 -3.07 -18.51 6.34
C ILE A 255 -3.30 -17.21 7.13
N LEU A 256 -4.45 -16.58 6.87
CA LEU A 256 -4.98 -15.45 7.61
C LEU A 256 -6.28 -15.88 8.31
N ASP A 257 -6.20 -16.22 9.60
CA ASP A 257 -7.39 -16.54 10.41
C ASP A 257 -7.97 -15.25 11.02
N VAL A 258 -9.16 -14.88 10.58
CA VAL A 258 -9.84 -13.65 11.01
C VAL A 258 -10.93 -13.88 12.06
N ARG A 259 -11.21 -15.15 12.42
CA ARG A 259 -12.25 -15.49 13.40
C ARG A 259 -11.91 -15.01 14.82
N THR A 260 -10.63 -14.86 15.10
CA THR A 260 -10.11 -14.44 16.41
C THR A 260 -10.00 -12.93 16.57
N MET A 261 -10.25 -12.16 15.50
CA MET A 261 -10.14 -10.70 15.53
C MET A 261 -11.32 -10.06 16.26
N THR A 262 -11.02 -9.14 17.17
CA THR A 262 -12.02 -8.37 17.93
C THR A 262 -12.57 -7.16 17.16
N THR A 263 -11.88 -6.75 16.11
CA THR A 263 -12.26 -5.65 15.22
C THR A 263 -12.56 -6.19 13.83
N ASP A 264 -13.29 -5.40 13.03
CA ASP A 264 -13.60 -5.76 11.65
C ASP A 264 -12.32 -6.14 10.87
N PRO A 265 -12.22 -7.37 10.34
CA PRO A 265 -11.00 -7.85 9.69
C PRO A 265 -10.82 -7.32 8.27
N PHE A 266 -11.82 -6.61 7.72
CA PHE A 266 -11.82 -6.16 6.33
C PHE A 266 -10.53 -5.42 5.93
N ASP A 267 -10.08 -4.48 6.77
CA ASP A 267 -8.85 -3.70 6.53
C ASP A 267 -7.62 -4.59 6.39
N VAL A 268 -7.51 -5.61 7.25
CA VAL A 268 -6.39 -6.55 7.25
C VAL A 268 -6.43 -7.41 6.00
N ILE A 269 -7.61 -7.87 5.59
CA ILE A 269 -7.79 -8.69 4.39
C ILE A 269 -7.43 -7.90 3.15
N ILE A 270 -7.91 -6.66 3.02
CA ILE A 270 -7.62 -5.80 1.87
C ILE A 270 -6.14 -5.49 1.77
N LYS A 271 -5.52 -5.07 2.88
CA LYS A 271 -4.09 -4.82 2.91
C LYS A 271 -3.30 -6.06 2.49
N LYS A 272 -3.65 -7.22 3.05
CA LYS A 272 -3.00 -8.48 2.70
C LYS A 272 -3.15 -8.81 1.22
N ALA A 273 -4.34 -8.60 0.66
CA ALA A 273 -4.62 -8.82 -0.75
C ALA A 273 -3.82 -7.92 -1.70
N TYR A 274 -3.48 -6.69 -1.29
CA TYR A 274 -2.58 -5.82 -2.06
C TYR A 274 -1.12 -6.31 -2.05
N ASP A 275 -0.70 -6.98 -0.99
CA ASP A 275 0.66 -7.49 -0.81
C ASP A 275 0.88 -8.87 -1.49
N VAL A 276 -0.17 -9.52 -2.02
CA VAL A 276 -0.03 -10.82 -2.70
C VAL A 276 0.53 -10.64 -4.11
N GLU A 277 1.69 -11.25 -4.36
CA GLU A 277 2.32 -11.31 -5.68
C GLU A 277 1.47 -12.09 -6.69
N GLU A 278 1.64 -11.77 -7.97
CA GLU A 278 1.01 -12.56 -9.04
C GLU A 278 1.41 -14.03 -8.96
N ASP A 279 0.47 -14.89 -9.31
CA ASP A 279 0.60 -16.34 -9.22
C ASP A 279 0.83 -16.90 -7.80
N SER A 280 0.71 -16.08 -6.76
CA SER A 280 0.71 -16.49 -5.35
C SER A 280 -0.71 -16.43 -4.77
N GLY A 281 -0.87 -16.71 -3.47
CA GLY A 281 -2.18 -16.70 -2.84
C GLY A 281 -2.15 -16.65 -1.32
N ILE A 282 -3.33 -16.39 -0.76
CA ILE A 282 -3.59 -16.37 0.69
C ILE A 282 -4.81 -17.25 1.00
N THR A 283 -4.84 -17.82 2.19
CA THR A 283 -5.97 -18.61 2.69
C THR A 283 -6.64 -17.83 3.82
N LEU A 284 -7.88 -17.39 3.62
CA LEU A 284 -8.66 -16.74 4.65
C LEU A 284 -9.48 -17.78 5.41
N VAL A 285 -9.40 -17.77 6.75
CA VAL A 285 -10.23 -18.63 7.60
C VAL A 285 -11.31 -17.79 8.29
N GLN A 286 -12.58 -18.13 8.10
CA GLN A 286 -13.74 -17.37 8.57
C GLN A 286 -14.86 -18.30 9.09
N SER A 287 -15.78 -17.74 9.89
CA SER A 287 -16.93 -18.47 10.44
C SER A 287 -18.12 -18.63 9.49
N PHE A 288 -18.09 -17.94 8.35
CA PHE A 288 -19.06 -17.97 7.26
C PHE A 288 -18.34 -17.72 5.92
N GLU A 289 -19.00 -18.01 4.79
CA GLU A 289 -18.47 -17.67 3.47
C GLU A 289 -18.74 -16.19 3.11
N PRO A 290 -17.72 -15.34 2.97
CA PRO A 290 -17.88 -13.89 2.82
C PRO A 290 -17.99 -13.46 1.34
N TYR A 291 -19.14 -13.72 0.71
CA TYR A 291 -19.33 -13.54 -0.74
C TYR A 291 -18.96 -12.12 -1.26
N PRO A 292 -19.45 -11.00 -0.70
CA PRO A 292 -19.01 -9.66 -1.05
C PRO A 292 -17.52 -9.43 -1.04
N MET A 293 -16.83 -9.91 -0.01
CA MET A 293 -15.39 -9.77 0.08
C MET A 293 -14.70 -10.60 -1.02
N ILE A 294 -15.17 -11.82 -1.26
CA ILE A 294 -14.72 -12.66 -2.38
C ILE A 294 -14.95 -11.96 -3.72
N ASN A 295 -16.12 -11.38 -3.95
CA ASN A 295 -16.46 -10.67 -5.19
C ASN A 295 -15.55 -9.46 -5.39
N MET A 296 -15.31 -8.68 -4.33
CA MET A 296 -14.39 -7.55 -4.37
C MET A 296 -12.96 -8.02 -4.67
N LEU A 297 -12.48 -9.09 -4.04
CA LEU A 297 -11.16 -9.65 -4.31
C LEU A 297 -11.05 -10.22 -5.73
N SER A 298 -12.14 -10.78 -6.26
CA SER A 298 -12.20 -11.22 -7.66
C SER A 298 -11.94 -10.06 -8.63
N GLU A 299 -12.53 -8.90 -8.37
CA GLU A 299 -12.27 -7.66 -9.14
C GLU A 299 -10.84 -7.13 -8.90
N MET A 300 -10.24 -7.43 -7.75
CA MET A 300 -8.82 -7.19 -7.50
C MET A 300 -7.90 -8.17 -8.23
N GLY A 301 -8.44 -9.06 -9.09
CA GLY A 301 -7.66 -10.01 -9.88
C GLY A 301 -7.41 -11.35 -9.19
N PHE A 302 -8.15 -11.66 -8.13
CA PHE A 302 -8.10 -12.97 -7.51
C PHE A 302 -9.08 -13.94 -8.16
N GLU A 303 -8.76 -15.22 -8.10
CA GLU A 303 -9.74 -16.30 -8.15
C GLU A 303 -9.77 -17.02 -6.81
N HIS A 304 -10.85 -17.74 -6.54
CA HIS A 304 -11.05 -18.34 -5.22
C HIS A 304 -11.58 -19.76 -5.29
N LEU A 305 -11.39 -20.47 -4.19
CA LEU A 305 -12.01 -21.74 -3.87
C LEU A 305 -12.38 -21.71 -2.39
N THR A 306 -13.61 -22.05 -2.05
CA THR A 306 -14.03 -22.17 -0.64
C THR A 306 -14.19 -23.64 -0.26
N GLU A 307 -13.69 -24.00 0.91
CA GLU A 307 -13.93 -25.30 1.54
C GLU A 307 -14.46 -25.09 2.95
N GLN A 308 -15.57 -25.75 3.29
CA GLN A 308 -16.01 -25.85 4.67
C GLN A 308 -15.32 -27.05 5.33
N LYS A 309 -14.43 -26.80 6.29
CA LYS A 309 -13.72 -27.88 7.01
C LYS A 309 -14.56 -28.46 8.14
N GLU A 310 -15.28 -27.59 8.86
CA GLU A 310 -16.16 -27.93 9.98
C GLU A 310 -17.38 -26.98 10.02
N PRO A 311 -18.43 -27.25 10.81
CA PRO A 311 -19.51 -26.30 11.05
C PRO A 311 -18.98 -24.97 11.60
N GLY A 312 -19.15 -23.87 10.84
CA GLY A 312 -18.61 -22.56 11.22
C GLY A 312 -17.10 -22.40 10.99
N GLU A 313 -16.48 -23.23 10.14
CA GLU A 313 -15.10 -23.08 9.70
C GLU A 313 -14.99 -23.17 8.17
N PHE A 314 -14.84 -22.01 7.54
CA PHE A 314 -14.68 -21.84 6.10
C PHE A 314 -13.24 -21.43 5.80
N TRP A 315 -12.62 -22.15 4.87
CA TRP A 315 -11.30 -21.87 4.31
C TRP A 315 -11.49 -21.36 2.89
N ILE A 316 -11.19 -20.08 2.67
CA ILE A 316 -11.31 -19.41 1.39
C ILE A 316 -9.89 -19.22 0.84
N TYR A 317 -9.50 -20.06 -0.12
CA TYR A 317 -8.23 -19.94 -0.82
C TYR A 317 -8.37 -18.90 -1.93
N LEU A 318 -7.51 -17.88 -1.91
CA LEU A 318 -7.51 -16.76 -2.84
C LEU A 318 -6.18 -16.79 -3.62
N HIS A 319 -6.23 -17.01 -4.93
CA HIS A 319 -5.07 -17.01 -5.82
C HIS A 319 -5.07 -15.76 -6.70
N LYS A 320 -3.94 -15.08 -6.79
CA LYS A 320 -3.77 -13.88 -7.60
C LYS A 320 -3.43 -14.28 -9.04
N LYS A 321 -4.28 -13.89 -10.00
CA LYS A 321 -4.04 -14.16 -11.43
C LYS A 321 -2.83 -13.38 -11.94
N ILE A 322 -2.16 -13.93 -12.94
CA ILE A 322 -1.12 -13.24 -13.71
C ILE A 322 -1.81 -12.21 -14.62
N SER A 323 -1.35 -10.95 -14.59
CA SER A 323 -1.87 -9.88 -15.45
C SER A 323 -1.29 -9.99 -16.87
N GLU A 324 -2.12 -9.88 -17.91
CA GLU A 324 -1.67 -9.93 -19.32
C GLU A 324 -1.11 -8.60 -19.87
N LYS A 325 -0.91 -7.56 -19.06
CA LYS A 325 -0.40 -6.25 -19.55
C LYS A 325 1.14 -6.13 -19.47
N GLN A 326 1.72 -5.67 -20.59
CA GLN A 326 3.14 -5.35 -20.78
C GLN A 326 3.73 -4.57 -19.60
N LYS A 327 4.92 -5.02 -19.18
CA LYS A 327 5.83 -4.32 -18.27
C LYS A 327 6.32 -3.02 -18.90
N ASP A 328 5.50 -1.98 -18.92
CA ASP A 328 6.02 -0.62 -18.79
C ASP A 328 6.27 -0.40 -17.29
N GLU A 329 7.44 -0.86 -16.83
CA GLU A 329 8.02 -0.44 -15.56
C GLU A 329 8.40 1.04 -15.68
N THR A 330 7.42 1.92 -15.54
CA THR A 330 7.66 3.15 -14.79
C THR A 330 7.33 2.86 -13.34
N SER A 331 8.31 3.11 -12.48
CA SER A 331 8.22 3.03 -11.03
C SER A 331 6.95 3.73 -10.53
N SER A 332 5.85 3.00 -10.35
CA SER A 332 4.67 3.46 -9.63
C SER A 332 4.88 3.05 -8.18
N THR A 333 5.59 3.87 -7.41
CA THR A 333 5.48 3.81 -5.95
C THR A 333 4.07 4.27 -5.61
N LYS A 334 3.13 3.32 -5.52
CA LYS A 334 1.74 3.60 -5.11
C LYS A 334 1.74 4.46 -3.85
N VAL A 335 0.83 5.44 -3.81
CA VAL A 335 0.69 6.30 -2.64
C VAL A 335 -0.10 5.53 -1.58
N ASP A 336 0.46 5.42 -0.39
CA ASP A 336 -0.25 4.90 0.77
C ASP A 336 -1.34 5.91 1.21
N VAL A 337 -2.60 5.46 1.26
CA VAL A 337 -3.76 6.30 1.59
C VAL A 337 -4.57 5.66 2.73
N VAL A 338 -4.94 6.46 3.71
CA VAL A 338 -5.95 6.13 4.72
C VAL A 338 -7.28 6.79 4.34
N ILE A 339 -8.30 5.96 4.12
CA ILE A 339 -9.65 6.39 3.77
C ILE A 339 -10.56 6.15 4.96
N GLN A 340 -11.47 7.09 5.24
CA GLN A 340 -12.50 6.88 6.24
C GLN A 340 -13.87 7.39 5.78
N SER A 341 -14.93 6.89 6.41
CA SER A 341 -16.28 7.44 6.27
C SER A 341 -16.94 7.60 7.63
N ALA A 342 -17.55 8.76 7.85
CA ALA A 342 -18.30 9.02 9.08
C ALA A 342 -19.51 8.10 9.22
N THR A 343 -20.09 7.63 8.11
CA THR A 343 -21.29 6.78 8.08
C THR A 343 -21.24 5.79 6.92
N PRO A 344 -22.05 4.72 6.92
CA PRO A 344 -22.06 3.73 5.84
C PRO A 344 -22.73 4.23 4.54
N VAL A 345 -23.28 5.45 4.49
CA VAL A 345 -24.02 5.95 3.31
C VAL A 345 -23.14 5.97 2.04
N ALA A 346 -21.85 6.28 2.16
CA ALA A 346 -20.93 6.33 1.03
C ALA A 346 -20.39 4.95 0.61
N TYR A 347 -20.68 3.89 1.36
CA TYR A 347 -20.03 2.59 1.15
C TYR A 347 -20.19 2.00 -0.25
N PRO A 348 -21.39 1.96 -0.85
CA PRO A 348 -21.53 1.41 -2.20
C PRO A 348 -20.66 2.15 -3.23
N VAL A 349 -20.52 3.47 -3.06
CA VAL A 349 -19.65 4.31 -3.90
C VAL A 349 -18.18 4.00 -3.65
N ILE A 350 -17.77 3.91 -2.38
CA ILE A 350 -16.38 3.55 -2.02
C ILE A 350 -16.03 2.18 -2.59
N MET A 351 -16.89 1.18 -2.42
CA MET A 351 -16.66 -0.16 -2.94
C MET A 351 -16.47 -0.17 -4.46
N ARG A 352 -17.30 0.59 -5.19
CA ARG A 352 -17.12 0.72 -6.64
C ARG A 352 -15.82 1.47 -6.99
N LEU A 353 -15.51 2.54 -6.26
CA LEU A 353 -14.30 3.34 -6.47
C LEU A 353 -13.03 2.49 -6.33
N LEU A 354 -12.96 1.63 -5.30
CA LEU A 354 -11.80 0.79 -5.02
C LEU A 354 -11.57 -0.30 -6.08
N GLN A 355 -12.55 -0.59 -6.94
CA GLN A 355 -12.39 -1.51 -8.07
C GLN A 355 -11.73 -0.86 -9.30
N SER A 356 -11.66 0.47 -9.36
CA SER A 356 -11.06 1.19 -10.49
C SER A 356 -9.60 0.78 -10.70
N GLU A 357 -9.23 0.38 -11.92
CA GLU A 357 -7.84 0.11 -12.28
C GLU A 357 -6.95 1.33 -12.04
N LYS A 358 -7.45 2.53 -12.35
CA LYS A 358 -6.69 3.77 -12.13
C LYS A 358 -6.41 3.99 -10.66
N ILE A 359 -7.39 3.74 -9.79
CA ILE A 359 -7.19 3.81 -8.34
C ILE A 359 -6.20 2.73 -7.89
N ARG A 360 -6.44 1.46 -8.23
CA ARG A 360 -5.58 0.33 -7.83
C ARG A 360 -4.12 0.43 -8.28
N ASN A 361 -3.87 1.10 -9.42
CA ASN A 361 -2.52 1.29 -9.96
C ASN A 361 -1.77 2.45 -9.30
N ASN A 362 -2.47 3.38 -8.63
CA ASN A 362 -1.88 4.59 -8.07
C ASN A 362 -1.93 4.66 -6.53
N ILE A 363 -2.82 3.92 -5.87
CA ILE A 363 -2.94 3.93 -4.40
C ILE A 363 -2.75 2.55 -3.77
N ASN A 364 -2.17 2.56 -2.57
CA ASN A 364 -2.20 1.45 -1.63
C ASN A 364 -3.10 1.85 -0.45
N ILE A 365 -4.10 1.02 -0.12
CA ILE A 365 -5.03 1.34 0.98
C ILE A 365 -4.41 0.86 2.29
N LYS A 366 -3.94 1.80 3.12
CA LYS A 366 -3.39 1.47 4.44
C LYS A 366 -4.47 1.09 5.44
N GLU A 367 -5.61 1.78 5.40
CA GLU A 367 -6.73 1.61 6.33
C GLU A 367 -8.01 2.19 5.67
N LEU A 368 -9.12 1.44 5.71
CA LEU A 368 -10.46 1.89 5.31
C LEU A 368 -11.41 1.84 6.51
N LYS A 369 -11.54 2.96 7.23
CA LYS A 369 -12.33 2.99 8.46
C LYS A 369 -13.71 3.58 8.27
N VAL A 370 -14.75 2.84 8.64
CA VAL A 370 -16.08 3.46 8.87
C VAL A 370 -16.44 3.44 10.33
N TRP A 371 -16.98 4.57 10.75
CA TRP A 371 -17.16 4.89 12.14
C TRP A 371 -18.59 4.61 12.58
N GLU A 372 -18.72 3.81 13.63
CA GLU A 372 -19.96 3.74 14.43
C GLU A 372 -20.08 5.00 15.31
N GLU A 373 -18.94 5.44 15.86
CA GLU A 373 -18.79 6.68 16.62
C GLU A 373 -18.33 7.81 15.72
N THR A 374 -19.31 8.44 15.07
CA THR A 374 -19.08 9.46 14.03
C THR A 374 -18.30 10.67 14.52
N GLU A 375 -18.07 10.87 15.81
CA GLU A 375 -17.29 12.00 16.33
C GLU A 375 -15.78 11.75 16.18
N LYS A 376 -15.35 10.49 16.24
CA LYS A 376 -13.93 10.11 16.24
C LYS A 376 -13.24 10.32 14.90
N HIS A 377 -13.97 10.24 13.78
CA HIS A 377 -13.39 10.44 12.44
C HIS A 377 -12.77 11.84 12.26
N LEU A 378 -13.32 12.86 12.93
CA LEU A 378 -12.81 14.23 12.85
C LEU A 378 -11.39 14.34 13.41
N ALA A 379 -11.07 13.53 14.44
CA ALA A 379 -9.73 13.51 15.01
C ALA A 379 -8.70 12.97 14.00
N TRP A 380 -9.05 11.97 13.19
CA TRP A 380 -8.11 11.38 12.23
C TRP A 380 -7.78 12.30 11.07
N ILE A 381 -8.77 12.99 10.50
CA ILE A 381 -8.54 13.94 9.40
C ILE A 381 -7.76 15.17 9.87
N THR A 382 -8.01 15.65 11.10
CA THR A 382 -7.29 16.81 11.65
C THR A 382 -5.86 16.47 12.05
N SER A 383 -5.62 15.30 12.65
CA SER A 383 -4.28 14.81 13.03
C SER A 383 -3.44 14.23 11.89
N SER A 384 -3.94 14.26 10.65
CA SER A 384 -3.29 13.66 9.47
C SER A 384 -3.10 12.14 9.57
N LYS A 385 -3.90 11.45 10.40
CA LYS A 385 -4.00 9.98 10.36
C LYS A 385 -4.82 9.51 9.15
N ALA A 386 -5.85 10.27 8.75
CA ALA A 386 -6.62 10.01 7.54
C ALA A 386 -6.31 11.06 6.46
N ASP A 387 -6.20 10.59 5.21
CA ASP A 387 -5.97 11.45 4.04
C ASP A 387 -7.30 11.85 3.38
N ILE A 388 -8.24 10.90 3.34
CA ILE A 388 -9.52 11.02 2.66
C ILE A 388 -10.64 10.67 3.64
N SER A 389 -11.67 11.50 3.71
CA SER A 389 -12.80 11.31 4.59
C SER A 389 -14.11 11.62 3.89
N PHE A 390 -15.08 10.71 3.96
CA PHE A 390 -16.46 10.96 3.56
C PHE A 390 -17.25 11.44 4.78
N SER A 391 -17.73 12.68 4.76
CA SER A 391 -18.34 13.29 5.95
C SER A 391 -19.42 14.32 5.62
N SER A 392 -20.24 14.62 6.64
CA SER A 392 -21.31 15.61 6.53
C SER A 392 -20.74 17.02 6.29
N LEU A 393 -21.42 17.80 5.45
CA LEU A 393 -21.04 19.17 5.12
C LEU A 393 -20.91 20.03 6.38
N ILE A 394 -21.97 20.10 7.20
CA ILE A 394 -22.03 20.95 8.42
C ILE A 394 -20.89 20.61 9.40
N THR A 395 -20.52 19.35 9.54
CA THR A 395 -19.43 18.97 10.44
C THR A 395 -18.08 19.31 9.82
N SER A 396 -17.91 19.11 8.51
CA SER A 396 -16.66 19.33 7.80
C SER A 396 -16.25 20.81 7.75
N VAL A 397 -17.19 21.75 7.54
CA VAL A 397 -16.88 23.20 7.60
C VAL A 397 -16.49 23.71 8.99
N LYS A 398 -16.80 22.97 10.07
CA LYS A 398 -16.27 23.31 11.40
C LYS A 398 -14.75 23.12 11.46
N LEU A 399 -14.20 22.28 10.57
CA LEU A 399 -12.77 22.02 10.46
C LEU A 399 -12.05 23.03 9.55
N ARG A 400 -12.71 24.06 9.01
CA ARG A 400 -12.12 25.01 8.03
C ARG A 400 -10.81 25.69 8.45
N ASN A 401 -10.56 25.79 9.76
CA ASN A 401 -9.30 26.33 10.29
C ASN A 401 -8.15 25.29 10.28
N ASN A 402 -8.44 24.06 9.88
CA ASN A 402 -7.44 23.01 9.63
C ASN A 402 -7.18 22.92 8.13
N ASP A 403 -6.05 22.34 7.78
CA ASP A 403 -5.65 22.11 6.40
C ASP A 403 -6.48 20.98 5.75
N ILE A 404 -7.66 21.31 5.25
CA ILE A 404 -8.59 20.42 4.57
C ILE A 404 -9.17 21.06 3.30
N LYS A 405 -9.63 20.23 2.37
CA LYS A 405 -10.43 20.62 1.19
C LYS A 405 -11.70 19.78 1.10
N ILE A 406 -12.77 20.35 0.56
CA ILE A 406 -14.08 19.71 0.34
C ILE A 406 -14.46 19.91 -1.15
N PRO A 407 -13.80 19.21 -2.08
CA PRO A 407 -13.94 19.51 -3.51
C PRO A 407 -15.26 19.05 -4.13
N ALA A 408 -15.99 18.17 -3.45
CA ALA A 408 -17.22 17.60 -3.97
C ALA A 408 -18.22 17.27 -2.86
N LEU A 409 -19.50 17.52 -3.15
CA LEU A 409 -20.64 16.93 -2.43
C LEU A 409 -21.30 15.90 -3.33
N PHE A 410 -21.78 14.81 -2.75
CA PHE A 410 -22.51 13.82 -3.53
C PHE A 410 -23.66 13.14 -2.82
N VAL A 411 -23.86 13.34 -1.52
CA VAL A 411 -24.99 12.78 -0.79
C VAL A 411 -25.98 13.89 -0.48
N TRP A 412 -27.21 13.70 -0.94
CA TRP A 412 -28.31 14.63 -0.76
C TRP A 412 -29.52 13.92 -0.13
N ASP A 413 -30.45 14.70 0.43
CA ASP A 413 -31.79 14.22 0.80
C ASP A 413 -31.81 13.03 1.78
N ASN A 414 -30.83 13.01 2.69
CA ASN A 414 -30.48 11.83 3.49
C ASN A 414 -31.41 11.54 4.69
N PHE A 415 -32.23 12.50 5.14
CA PHE A 415 -32.99 12.39 6.40
C PHE A 415 -34.50 12.28 6.21
N VAL A 416 -35.14 11.48 7.07
CA VAL A 416 -36.60 11.33 7.16
C VAL A 416 -37.07 11.30 8.62
N LEU A 417 -38.31 11.70 8.84
CA LEU A 417 -39.05 11.47 10.08
C LEU A 417 -40.02 10.31 9.83
N LEU A 418 -39.91 9.25 10.64
CA LEU A 418 -40.78 8.09 10.57
C LEU A 418 -41.72 8.07 11.77
N SER A 419 -42.98 7.68 11.57
CA SER A 419 -43.91 7.35 12.65
C SER A 419 -44.66 6.05 12.43
N ARG A 420 -44.99 5.37 13.53
CA ARG A 420 -45.89 4.19 13.56
C ARG A 420 -47.38 4.57 13.53
N PHE A 421 -47.69 5.86 13.59
CA PHE A 421 -49.03 6.41 13.44
C PHE A 421 -49.13 7.24 12.16
N LYS A 422 -50.35 7.46 11.68
CA LYS A 422 -50.61 8.31 10.51
C LYS A 422 -50.20 9.76 10.80
N ALA A 423 -49.30 10.28 10.00
CA ALA A 423 -48.86 11.67 10.04
C ALA A 423 -48.64 12.19 8.61
N GLU A 424 -49.02 13.44 8.35
CA GLU A 424 -48.91 14.06 7.02
C GLU A 424 -48.04 15.32 7.04
N SER A 425 -47.87 15.94 8.22
CA SER A 425 -47.09 17.17 8.40
C SER A 425 -46.35 17.20 9.74
N LEU A 426 -45.40 18.14 9.90
CA LEU A 426 -44.71 18.35 11.17
C LEU A 426 -45.67 18.64 12.34
N LYS A 427 -46.86 19.19 12.10
CA LYS A 427 -47.84 19.50 13.15
C LYS A 427 -48.31 18.25 13.89
N ASP A 428 -48.37 17.11 13.22
CA ASP A 428 -48.89 15.85 13.77
C ASP A 428 -47.96 15.24 14.84
N PHE A 429 -46.73 15.77 14.95
CA PHE A 429 -45.70 15.32 15.88
C PHE A 429 -45.62 16.17 17.16
N LYS A 430 -46.45 17.23 17.28
CA LYS A 430 -46.47 18.07 18.49
C LYS A 430 -46.77 17.22 19.73
N GLY A 431 -46.00 17.45 20.79
CA GLY A 431 -46.10 16.71 22.06
C GLY A 431 -45.67 15.24 22.00
N LYS A 432 -45.28 14.71 20.83
CA LYS A 432 -44.75 13.34 20.68
C LYS A 432 -43.25 13.32 20.99
N GLU A 433 -42.79 12.19 21.52
CA GLU A 433 -41.36 11.93 21.66
C GLU A 433 -40.74 11.63 20.30
N ILE A 434 -39.69 12.37 19.92
CA ILE A 434 -38.95 12.20 18.68
C ILE A 434 -37.54 11.73 19.01
N TYR A 435 -37.29 10.43 18.83
CA TYR A 435 -35.98 9.86 19.10
C TYR A 435 -35.01 10.27 17.99
N THR A 436 -33.94 10.94 18.41
CA THR A 436 -33.08 11.71 17.52
C THR A 436 -31.63 11.24 17.60
N PRO A 437 -30.95 11.03 16.46
CA PRO A 437 -29.56 10.65 16.45
C PRO A 437 -28.65 11.72 17.08
N LEU A 438 -27.53 11.27 17.63
CA LEU A 438 -26.47 12.07 18.22
C LEU A 438 -26.93 12.82 19.49
N PHE A 439 -26.82 14.15 19.50
CA PHE A 439 -27.14 15.01 20.62
C PHE A 439 -27.83 16.29 20.13
N GLU A 440 -28.33 17.10 21.07
CA GLU A 440 -29.16 18.27 20.78
C GLU A 440 -28.48 19.32 19.87
N GLU A 441 -27.17 19.51 20.01
CA GLU A 441 -26.41 20.46 19.20
C GLU A 441 -25.90 19.87 17.86
N ALA A 442 -26.24 18.63 17.56
CA ALA A 442 -25.82 17.95 16.34
C ALA A 442 -26.72 18.32 15.13
N PRO A 443 -26.24 18.11 13.89
CA PRO A 443 -27.00 18.47 12.69
C PRO A 443 -28.43 17.93 12.61
N PRO A 444 -28.74 16.66 12.99
CA PRO A 444 -30.12 16.16 12.94
C PRO A 444 -31.09 17.03 13.73
N ALA A 445 -30.77 17.32 14.99
CA ALA A 445 -31.63 18.13 15.86
C ALA A 445 -31.73 19.59 15.39
N LYS A 446 -30.59 20.23 15.04
CA LYS A 446 -30.59 21.63 14.59
C LYS A 446 -31.38 21.83 13.30
N ILE A 447 -31.20 20.95 12.32
CA ILE A 447 -31.93 21.01 11.05
C ILE A 447 -33.42 20.75 11.28
N THR A 448 -33.80 19.79 12.12
CA THR A 448 -35.23 19.58 12.43
C THR A 448 -35.86 20.78 13.13
N LYS A 449 -35.18 21.38 14.13
CA LYS A 449 -35.65 22.61 14.79
C LYS A 449 -35.82 23.76 13.79
N TYR A 450 -34.90 23.90 12.84
CA TYR A 450 -35.04 24.84 11.73
C TYR A 450 -36.27 24.56 10.87
N LEU A 451 -36.46 23.33 10.40
CA LEU A 451 -37.60 22.95 9.56
C LEU A 451 -38.93 23.21 10.28
N ILE A 452 -38.99 22.95 11.59
CA ILE A 452 -40.15 23.26 12.44
C ILE A 452 -40.39 24.78 12.49
N LYS A 453 -39.37 25.56 12.87
CA LYS A 453 -39.47 27.02 13.00
C LYS A 453 -39.87 27.69 11.69
N ALA A 454 -39.22 27.31 10.59
CA ALA A 454 -39.47 27.89 9.27
C ALA A 454 -40.79 27.41 8.65
N SER A 455 -41.38 26.31 9.13
CA SER A 455 -42.76 25.91 8.84
C SER A 455 -43.81 26.69 9.65
N GLY A 456 -43.41 27.71 10.43
CA GLY A 456 -44.31 28.50 11.28
C GLY A 456 -44.75 27.78 12.56
N LEU A 457 -44.00 26.78 13.02
CA LEU A 457 -44.28 26.03 14.25
C LEU A 457 -43.27 26.40 15.34
N ASN A 458 -43.65 26.24 16.60
CA ASN A 458 -42.73 26.47 17.73
C ASN A 458 -41.92 25.18 18.01
N PRO A 459 -40.58 25.20 17.94
CA PRO A 459 -39.74 24.05 18.30
C PRO A 459 -39.96 23.52 19.72
N ASP A 460 -40.37 24.36 20.66
CA ASP A 460 -40.62 23.95 22.05
C ASP A 460 -41.87 23.07 22.21
N ASP A 461 -42.75 23.04 21.20
CA ASP A 461 -43.91 22.14 21.17
C ASP A 461 -43.51 20.67 20.86
N PHE A 462 -42.22 20.40 20.61
CA PHE A 462 -41.70 19.10 20.17
C PHE A 462 -40.72 18.53 21.21
N LYS A 463 -40.89 17.25 21.53
CA LYS A 463 -40.08 16.59 22.57
C LYS A 463 -39.00 15.72 21.93
N PHE A 464 -37.79 16.27 21.79
CA PHE A 464 -36.63 15.51 21.30
C PHE A 464 -36.08 14.60 22.39
N VAL A 465 -35.81 13.33 22.05
CA VAL A 465 -35.22 12.33 22.95
C VAL A 465 -33.88 11.87 22.38
N PHE A 466 -32.83 11.90 23.20
CA PHE A 466 -31.47 11.53 22.83
C PHE A 466 -30.96 10.37 23.69
N GLY A 467 -30.17 9.48 23.09
CA GLY A 467 -29.46 8.42 23.82
C GLY A 467 -28.35 8.97 24.72
N LYS A 468 -27.87 8.16 25.67
CA LYS A 468 -26.77 8.50 26.58
C LYS A 468 -25.53 7.63 26.28
N PRO A 469 -24.35 8.19 26.00
CA PRO A 469 -24.06 9.63 25.90
C PRO A 469 -24.62 10.29 24.62
N PHE A 470 -24.92 9.50 23.58
CA PHE A 470 -25.44 9.98 22.30
C PHE A 470 -26.46 8.97 21.73
N GLY A 471 -27.44 9.45 20.95
CA GLY A 471 -28.35 8.59 20.21
C GLY A 471 -27.66 7.91 19.03
N ARG A 472 -27.66 6.57 18.99
CA ARG A 472 -27.07 5.82 17.87
C ARG A 472 -28.13 5.50 16.81
N PRO A 473 -27.93 5.86 15.53
CA PRO A 473 -28.87 5.52 14.46
C PRO A 473 -29.24 4.04 14.43
N GLU A 474 -28.27 3.17 14.69
CA GLU A 474 -28.49 1.72 14.75
C GLU A 474 -29.46 1.28 15.85
N GLU A 475 -29.36 1.88 17.03
CA GLU A 475 -30.25 1.59 18.15
C GLU A 475 -31.64 2.19 17.91
N ILE A 476 -31.69 3.43 17.42
CA ILE A 476 -32.93 4.15 17.13
C ILE A 476 -33.75 3.41 16.07
N TYR A 477 -33.15 2.92 14.98
CA TYR A 477 -33.91 2.15 13.99
C TYR A 477 -34.39 0.82 14.57
N LYS A 478 -33.58 0.13 15.40
CA LYS A 478 -33.96 -1.14 16.04
C LYS A 478 -35.13 -0.95 16.98
N ASP A 479 -35.12 0.11 17.79
CA ASP A 479 -36.19 0.42 18.74
C ASP A 479 -37.48 0.82 18.02
N PHE A 480 -37.40 1.50 16.87
CA PHE A 480 -38.56 1.79 16.02
C PHE A 480 -39.20 0.54 15.43
N VAL A 481 -38.40 -0.35 14.80
CA VAL A 481 -38.93 -1.57 14.17
C VAL A 481 -39.39 -2.61 15.18
N THR A 482 -38.98 -2.50 16.45
CA THR A 482 -39.46 -3.35 17.55
C THR A 482 -40.66 -2.75 18.29
N GLY A 483 -41.08 -1.54 17.92
CA GLY A 483 -42.22 -0.86 18.53
C GLY A 483 -41.95 -0.29 19.93
N LYS A 484 -40.68 -0.20 20.35
CA LYS A 484 -40.32 0.48 21.61
C LYS A 484 -40.45 2.00 21.49
N THR A 485 -40.32 2.53 20.28
CA THR A 485 -40.47 3.96 19.99
C THR A 485 -41.38 4.16 18.78
N ASP A 486 -42.29 5.13 18.86
CA ASP A 486 -43.25 5.40 17.80
C ASP A 486 -42.78 6.41 16.76
N THR A 487 -41.78 7.23 17.08
CA THR A 487 -41.32 8.31 16.20
C THR A 487 -39.82 8.47 16.27
N VAL A 488 -39.19 8.45 15.09
CA VAL A 488 -37.73 8.52 14.96
C VAL A 488 -37.31 9.42 13.82
N ILE A 489 -36.19 10.12 14.00
CA ILE A 489 -35.44 10.71 12.90
C ILE A 489 -34.38 9.70 12.48
N LEU A 490 -34.39 9.29 11.21
CA LEU A 490 -33.37 8.41 10.65
C LEU A 490 -32.74 9.06 9.41
N ARG A 491 -31.50 8.66 9.16
CA ARG A 491 -30.80 8.93 7.90
C ARG A 491 -30.66 7.66 7.09
N GLU A 492 -30.35 7.78 5.81
CA GLU A 492 -29.90 6.63 5.05
C GLU A 492 -28.52 6.14 5.55
N PRO A 493 -28.27 4.81 5.51
CA PRO A 493 -29.17 3.76 5.03
C PRO A 493 -30.17 3.21 6.09
N GLU A 494 -30.05 3.61 7.36
CA GLU A 494 -30.87 3.07 8.46
C GLU A 494 -32.37 3.33 8.27
N ALA A 495 -32.73 4.46 7.65
CA ALA A 495 -34.10 4.78 7.28
C ALA A 495 -34.71 3.72 6.34
N SER A 496 -34.01 3.36 5.26
CA SER A 496 -34.47 2.33 4.35
C SER A 496 -34.53 0.95 4.99
N TYR A 497 -33.63 0.64 5.92
CA TYR A 497 -33.68 -0.62 6.65
C TYR A 497 -34.95 -0.70 7.51
N ALA A 498 -35.27 0.36 8.24
CA ALA A 498 -36.50 0.44 9.02
C ALA A 498 -37.74 0.31 8.12
N ILE A 499 -37.79 1.08 7.03
CA ILE A 499 -38.92 1.05 6.08
C ILE A 499 -39.12 -0.36 5.51
N LYS A 500 -38.04 -1.01 5.04
CA LYS A 500 -38.12 -2.36 4.45
C LYS A 500 -38.63 -3.39 5.47
N ILE A 501 -38.14 -3.34 6.71
CA ILE A 501 -38.58 -4.24 7.78
C ILE A 501 -40.08 -4.07 8.08
N MET A 502 -40.55 -2.82 8.12
CA MET A 502 -41.98 -2.54 8.36
C MET A 502 -42.85 -3.02 7.19
N GLN A 503 -42.39 -2.79 5.95
CA GLN A 503 -43.04 -3.31 4.73
C GLN A 503 -43.12 -4.84 4.72
N ASP A 504 -42.03 -5.54 5.07
CA ASP A 504 -41.99 -7.00 5.11
C ASP A 504 -42.94 -7.60 6.15
N ARG A 505 -43.26 -6.84 7.21
CA ARG A 505 -44.25 -7.20 8.23
C ARG A 505 -45.65 -6.70 7.92
N ASN A 506 -45.83 -6.01 6.79
CA ASN A 506 -47.08 -5.40 6.40
C ASN A 506 -47.62 -4.41 7.48
N GLU A 507 -46.70 -3.73 8.17
CA GLU A 507 -46.99 -2.69 9.17
C GLU A 507 -46.88 -1.31 8.52
N GLU A 508 -47.97 -0.54 8.53
CA GLU A 508 -47.98 0.80 7.97
C GLU A 508 -47.22 1.80 8.85
N ILE A 509 -46.45 2.68 8.20
CA ILE A 509 -45.73 3.78 8.83
C ILE A 509 -45.91 5.05 7.99
N ALA A 510 -45.86 6.22 8.62
CA ALA A 510 -45.74 7.48 7.89
C ALA A 510 -44.26 7.82 7.65
N ILE A 511 -43.97 8.38 6.48
CA ILE A 511 -42.63 8.79 6.07
C ILE A 511 -42.69 10.26 5.66
N LEU A 512 -42.14 11.15 6.49
CA LEU A 512 -42.01 12.56 6.16
C LEU A 512 -40.59 12.84 5.66
N SER A 513 -40.50 13.24 4.40
CA SER A 513 -39.24 13.60 3.74
C SER A 513 -38.76 14.99 4.19
N PHE A 514 -37.52 15.09 4.69
CA PHE A 514 -36.92 16.39 4.99
C PHE A 514 -36.72 17.21 3.72
N ASN A 515 -36.40 16.58 2.59
CA ASN A 515 -36.26 17.26 1.31
C ASN A 515 -37.57 17.96 0.89
N LYS A 516 -38.72 17.30 1.08
CA LYS A 516 -40.02 17.88 0.76
C LYS A 516 -40.27 19.13 1.60
N ILE A 517 -40.13 19.01 2.92
CA ILE A 517 -40.32 20.12 3.87
C ILE A 517 -39.33 21.25 3.58
N TRP A 518 -38.06 20.92 3.31
CA TRP A 518 -37.03 21.89 2.96
C TRP A 518 -37.38 22.70 1.72
N ASN A 519 -37.88 22.07 0.66
CA ASN A 519 -38.23 22.74 -0.60
C ASN A 519 -39.53 23.55 -0.51
N GLU A 520 -40.47 23.17 0.37
CA GLU A 520 -41.64 23.99 0.67
C GLU A 520 -41.24 25.31 1.35
N ILE A 521 -40.23 25.28 2.22
CA ILE A 521 -39.70 26.44 2.95
C ILE A 521 -38.74 27.27 2.08
N ASN A 522 -37.91 26.62 1.27
CA ASN A 522 -36.85 27.24 0.47
C ASN A 522 -37.09 26.98 -1.03
N PRO A 523 -38.10 27.62 -1.63
CA PRO A 523 -38.47 27.38 -3.02
C PRO A 523 -37.30 27.67 -3.96
N GLY A 524 -37.04 26.75 -4.89
CA GLY A 524 -35.96 26.87 -5.87
C GLY A 524 -34.58 26.41 -5.39
N PHE A 525 -34.42 26.03 -4.11
CA PHE A 525 -33.14 25.50 -3.63
C PHE A 525 -32.84 24.12 -4.22
N GLY A 526 -33.82 23.20 -4.24
CA GLY A 526 -33.66 21.83 -4.72
C GLY A 526 -33.15 20.87 -3.65
N SER A 527 -32.30 19.91 -4.03
CA SER A 527 -31.83 18.85 -3.14
C SER A 527 -31.05 19.39 -1.92
N PHE A 528 -31.38 18.83 -0.75
CA PHE A 528 -30.85 19.21 0.56
C PHE A 528 -29.43 18.65 0.74
N PRO A 529 -28.40 19.49 0.96
CA PRO A 529 -27.02 19.04 1.04
C PRO A 529 -26.78 18.22 2.30
N ASN A 530 -26.04 17.11 2.17
CA ASN A 530 -25.74 16.26 3.32
C ASN A 530 -24.26 15.99 3.52
N ALA A 531 -23.62 15.29 2.59
CA ALA A 531 -22.25 14.80 2.74
C ALA A 531 -21.47 14.80 1.43
N GLY A 532 -20.15 14.80 1.57
CA GLY A 532 -19.23 14.79 0.45
C GLY A 532 -17.84 14.32 0.83
N LEU A 533 -16.90 14.62 -0.07
CA LEU A 533 -15.51 14.27 0.06
C LEU A 533 -14.77 15.36 0.82
N VAL A 534 -14.02 14.97 1.85
CA VAL A 534 -13.06 15.81 2.56
C VAL A 534 -11.67 15.22 2.33
N LEU A 535 -10.75 16.05 1.87
CA LEU A 535 -9.35 15.71 1.66
C LEU A 535 -8.49 16.46 2.68
N LYS A 536 -7.42 15.83 3.17
CA LYS A 536 -6.34 16.58 3.80
C LYS A 536 -5.72 17.50 2.76
N GLY A 537 -5.56 18.79 3.09
CA GLY A 537 -5.02 19.77 2.14
C GLY A 537 -3.58 19.43 1.73
N GLU A 538 -2.75 18.96 2.66
CA GLU A 538 -1.40 18.44 2.40
C GLU A 538 -1.42 17.28 1.40
N PHE A 539 -2.33 16.31 1.56
CA PHE A 539 -2.48 15.18 0.63
C PHE A 539 -2.78 15.68 -0.79
N ALA A 540 -3.76 16.58 -0.92
CA ALA A 540 -4.13 17.17 -2.21
C ALA A 540 -2.98 17.93 -2.89
N ARG A 541 -2.21 18.71 -2.12
CA ARG A 541 -1.05 19.46 -2.64
C ARG A 541 0.14 18.57 -2.98
N LYS A 542 0.35 17.50 -2.21
CA LYS A 542 1.47 16.57 -2.42
C LYS A 542 1.22 15.64 -3.61
N TYR A 543 -0.03 15.29 -3.87
CA TYR A 543 -0.41 14.35 -4.93
C TYR A 543 -1.55 14.93 -5.81
N PRO A 544 -1.29 16.03 -6.56
CA PRO A 544 -2.34 16.72 -7.31
C PRO A 544 -2.93 15.88 -8.45
N GLU A 545 -2.09 15.17 -9.22
CA GLU A 545 -2.56 14.29 -10.30
C GLU A 545 -3.37 13.10 -9.76
N LEU A 546 -2.90 12.46 -8.68
CA LEU A 546 -3.66 11.41 -8.02
C LEU A 546 -5.00 11.94 -7.50
N THR A 547 -5.03 13.14 -6.92
CA THR A 547 -6.26 13.75 -6.43
C THR A 547 -7.25 13.99 -7.57
N LYS A 548 -6.78 14.47 -8.72
CA LYS A 548 -7.61 14.63 -9.91
C LYS A 548 -8.19 13.30 -10.38
N VAL A 549 -7.35 12.27 -10.52
CA VAL A 549 -7.80 10.90 -10.88
C VAL A 549 -8.82 10.37 -9.86
N PHE A 550 -8.59 10.60 -8.56
CA PHE A 550 -9.50 10.17 -7.52
C PHE A 550 -10.89 10.82 -7.65
N LEU A 551 -10.94 12.12 -7.95
CA LEU A 551 -12.20 12.84 -8.14
C LEU A 551 -12.98 12.35 -9.38
N GLU A 552 -12.28 12.13 -10.50
CA GLU A 552 -12.87 11.58 -11.74
C GLU A 552 -13.42 10.16 -11.54
N GLU A 553 -12.68 9.31 -10.84
CA GLU A 553 -13.10 7.94 -10.54
C GLU A 553 -14.21 7.90 -9.49
N LEU A 554 -14.24 8.85 -8.55
CA LEU A 554 -15.33 9.00 -7.59
C LEU A 554 -16.65 9.36 -8.29
N GLU A 555 -16.62 10.35 -9.19
CA GLU A 555 -17.78 10.71 -10.00
C GLU A 555 -18.26 9.53 -10.86
N SER A 556 -17.32 8.81 -11.48
CA SER A 556 -17.62 7.60 -12.26
C SER A 556 -18.25 6.49 -11.41
N ALA A 557 -17.76 6.30 -10.19
CA ALA A 557 -18.31 5.32 -9.24
C ALA A 557 -19.74 5.68 -8.81
N ILE A 558 -20.01 6.96 -8.54
CA ILE A 558 -21.35 7.47 -8.21
C ILE A 558 -22.33 7.19 -9.35
N ASN A 559 -21.96 7.58 -10.58
CA ASN A 559 -22.78 7.35 -11.76
C ASN A 559 -23.06 5.86 -11.98
N TRP A 560 -22.04 5.02 -11.79
CA TRP A 560 -22.21 3.57 -11.90
C TRP A 560 -23.17 3.01 -10.85
N VAL A 561 -23.07 3.43 -9.57
CA VAL A 561 -23.97 2.97 -8.50
C VAL A 561 -25.41 3.35 -8.81
N ASN A 562 -25.65 4.56 -9.29
CA ASN A 562 -26.99 5.03 -9.69
C ASN A 562 -27.59 4.17 -10.81
N MET A 563 -26.78 3.76 -11.79
CA MET A 563 -27.23 2.92 -12.91
C MET A 563 -27.34 1.43 -12.55
N ASN A 564 -26.62 0.96 -11.53
CA ASN A 564 -26.44 -0.45 -11.22
C ASN A 564 -26.84 -0.81 -9.78
N ARG A 565 -27.89 -0.19 -9.24
CA ARG A 565 -28.32 -0.33 -7.83
C ARG A 565 -28.37 -1.76 -7.30
N LYS A 566 -28.90 -2.71 -8.07
CA LYS A 566 -28.94 -4.14 -7.71
C LYS A 566 -27.57 -4.76 -7.54
N VAL A 567 -26.66 -4.47 -8.46
CA VAL A 567 -25.29 -5.00 -8.44
C VAL A 567 -24.50 -4.31 -7.34
N ALA A 568 -24.65 -3.00 -7.19
CA ALA A 568 -24.06 -2.23 -6.10
C ALA A 568 -24.51 -2.75 -4.72
N ALA A 569 -25.79 -3.09 -4.55
CA ALA A 569 -26.30 -3.69 -3.32
C ALA A 569 -25.62 -5.03 -3.03
N LYS A 570 -25.50 -5.92 -4.03
CA LYS A 570 -24.77 -7.19 -3.90
C LYS A 570 -23.28 -7.02 -3.60
N LEU A 571 -22.69 -5.89 -4.01
CA LEU A 571 -21.29 -5.59 -3.75
C LEU A 571 -21.07 -5.12 -2.30
N SER A 572 -22.01 -4.39 -1.72
CA SER A 572 -21.80 -3.73 -0.42
C SER A 572 -22.53 -4.39 0.76
N PHE A 573 -23.40 -5.39 0.56
CA PHE A 573 -24.32 -5.85 1.60
C PHE A 573 -23.65 -6.41 2.86
N ASP A 574 -22.57 -7.19 2.74
CA ASP A 574 -21.83 -7.72 3.90
C ASP A 574 -21.26 -6.58 4.73
N MET A 575 -20.61 -5.60 4.08
CA MET A 575 -20.02 -4.45 4.77
C MET A 575 -21.07 -3.58 5.43
N MET A 576 -22.25 -3.50 4.84
CA MET A 576 -23.39 -2.80 5.41
C MET A 576 -24.14 -3.63 6.46
N ARG A 577 -23.78 -4.92 6.63
CA ARG A 577 -24.40 -5.87 7.57
C ARG A 577 -25.91 -5.94 7.44
N GLN A 578 -26.40 -5.91 6.20
CA GLN A 578 -27.82 -5.99 5.89
C GLN A 578 -28.09 -6.88 4.68
N PRO A 579 -29.27 -7.52 4.60
CA PRO A 579 -29.74 -8.20 3.41
C PRO A 579 -29.71 -7.32 2.15
N VAL A 580 -29.44 -7.94 0.99
CA VAL A 580 -29.29 -7.28 -0.31
C VAL A 580 -30.52 -6.42 -0.66
N ASP A 581 -31.73 -6.91 -0.40
CA ASP A 581 -32.98 -6.22 -0.71
C ASP A 581 -33.17 -4.92 0.11
N ARG A 582 -32.67 -4.89 1.35
CA ARG A 582 -32.65 -3.68 2.18
C ARG A 582 -31.65 -2.66 1.66
N VAL A 583 -30.48 -3.12 1.23
CA VAL A 583 -29.45 -2.27 0.61
C VAL A 583 -29.92 -1.75 -0.75
N GLU A 584 -30.64 -2.57 -1.52
CA GLU A 584 -31.26 -2.16 -2.79
C GLU A 584 -32.32 -1.07 -2.56
N LEU A 585 -33.19 -1.22 -1.55
CA LEU A 585 -34.15 -0.16 -1.20
C LEU A 585 -33.44 1.14 -0.81
N PHE A 586 -32.38 1.04 0.00
CA PHE A 586 -31.52 2.18 0.31
C PHE A 586 -30.99 2.86 -0.95
N LEU A 587 -30.38 2.11 -1.87
CA LEU A 587 -29.83 2.64 -3.11
C LEU A 587 -30.89 3.22 -4.05
N ALA A 588 -32.14 2.74 -3.96
CA ALA A 588 -33.27 3.30 -4.70
C ALA A 588 -33.76 4.63 -4.12
N ARG A 589 -33.53 4.89 -2.84
CA ARG A 589 -34.02 6.06 -2.12
C ARG A 589 -32.98 7.17 -1.93
N VAL A 590 -31.72 6.79 -1.72
CA VAL A 590 -30.64 7.76 -1.54
C VAL A 590 -30.43 8.58 -2.82
N ASN A 591 -30.21 9.88 -2.65
CA ASN A 591 -29.90 10.77 -3.75
C ASN A 591 -28.38 10.97 -3.85
N PHE A 592 -27.74 10.24 -4.77
CA PHE A 592 -26.35 10.48 -5.12
C PHE A 592 -26.23 11.34 -6.38
N ASP A 593 -25.64 12.52 -6.25
CA ASP A 593 -25.43 13.47 -7.35
C ASP A 593 -24.13 14.24 -7.16
N TYR A 594 -23.15 14.06 -8.04
CA TYR A 594 -21.82 14.62 -7.86
C TYR A 594 -21.77 16.11 -8.25
N ILE A 595 -21.54 16.99 -7.29
CA ILE A 595 -21.40 18.44 -7.52
C ILE A 595 -20.03 18.91 -7.04
N SER A 596 -19.29 19.57 -7.92
CA SER A 596 -17.95 20.12 -7.68
C SER A 596 -17.80 21.54 -8.28
N GLY A 597 -16.65 22.18 -8.06
CA GLY A 597 -16.28 23.44 -8.71
C GLY A 597 -17.22 24.62 -8.41
N LYS A 598 -17.48 25.47 -9.41
CA LYS A 598 -18.34 26.67 -9.24
C LYS A 598 -19.76 26.33 -8.76
N PRO A 599 -20.47 25.33 -9.34
CA PRO A 599 -21.79 24.92 -8.84
C PRO A 599 -21.78 24.55 -7.35
N LEU A 600 -20.74 23.86 -6.88
CA LEU A 600 -20.60 23.52 -5.46
C LEU A 600 -20.49 24.78 -4.59
N ILE A 601 -19.63 25.72 -4.97
CA ILE A 601 -19.40 26.97 -4.22
C ILE A 601 -20.70 27.77 -4.11
N GLU A 602 -21.45 27.90 -5.21
CA GLU A 602 -22.74 28.61 -5.23
C GLU A 602 -23.76 27.93 -4.32
N LYS A 603 -23.87 26.60 -4.40
CA LYS A 603 -24.80 25.81 -3.60
C LYS A 603 -24.50 25.90 -2.11
N VAL A 604 -23.22 25.78 -1.73
CA VAL A 604 -22.76 25.88 -0.35
C VAL A 604 -23.01 27.28 0.19
N LYS A 605 -22.69 28.33 -0.58
CA LYS A 605 -22.94 29.71 -0.17
C LYS A 605 -24.42 29.93 0.15
N GLN A 606 -25.31 29.56 -0.78
CA GLN A 606 -26.77 29.67 -0.59
C GLN A 606 -27.24 28.89 0.64
N TYR A 607 -26.72 27.67 0.83
CA TYR A 607 -27.09 26.82 1.96
C TYR A 607 -26.73 27.46 3.30
N PHE A 608 -25.48 27.91 3.46
CA PHE A 608 -25.04 28.52 4.72
C PHE A 608 -25.63 29.91 4.95
N ASP A 609 -25.96 30.66 3.88
CA ASP A 609 -26.72 31.91 4.00
C ASP A 609 -28.08 31.65 4.65
N ILE A 610 -28.84 30.63 4.18
CA ILE A 610 -30.12 30.23 4.79
C ILE A 610 -29.92 29.81 6.25
N LEU A 611 -28.93 28.95 6.53
CA LEU A 611 -28.70 28.47 7.89
C LEU A 611 -28.32 29.60 8.87
N ASN A 612 -27.53 30.58 8.42
CA ASN A 612 -27.17 31.75 9.22
C ASN A 612 -28.37 32.67 9.48
N GLN A 613 -29.19 32.93 8.45
CA GLN A 613 -30.39 33.78 8.57
C GLN A 613 -31.38 33.25 9.61
N HIS A 614 -31.37 31.94 9.86
CA HIS A 614 -32.26 31.28 10.81
C HIS A 614 -31.56 30.83 12.11
N ASP A 615 -30.35 31.32 12.38
CA ASP A 615 -29.56 31.03 13.59
C ASP A 615 -29.27 29.52 13.80
N VAL A 616 -29.29 28.73 12.72
CA VAL A 616 -29.00 27.29 12.76
C VAL A 616 -27.50 27.07 12.94
N VAL A 617 -26.72 27.91 12.25
CA VAL A 617 -25.26 27.98 12.36
C VAL A 617 -24.85 29.45 12.47
N ASN A 618 -23.63 29.68 12.94
CA ASN A 618 -23.02 31.00 12.97
C ASN A 618 -21.68 30.93 12.23
N MET A 619 -21.74 31.01 10.89
CA MET A 619 -20.58 30.89 10.02
C MET A 619 -20.40 32.12 9.16
N LYS A 620 -19.22 32.74 9.25
CA LYS A 620 -18.85 33.82 8.34
C LYS A 620 -18.49 33.24 6.98
N ILE A 621 -19.26 33.58 5.94
CA ILE A 621 -19.06 33.12 4.56
C ILE A 621 -18.15 34.11 3.84
N ASP A 622 -16.86 34.08 4.17
CA ASP A 622 -15.83 34.89 3.52
C ASP A 622 -14.97 34.07 2.55
N LYS A 623 -13.92 34.69 2.01
CA LYS A 623 -13.05 34.04 1.02
C LYS A 623 -12.38 32.78 1.59
N GLU A 624 -11.96 32.81 2.85
CA GLU A 624 -11.33 31.68 3.54
C GLU A 624 -12.31 30.52 3.71
N PHE A 625 -13.56 30.82 4.10
CA PHE A 625 -14.62 29.81 4.14
C PHE A 625 -14.85 29.14 2.78
N LEU A 626 -14.88 29.92 1.69
CA LEU A 626 -15.11 29.38 0.35
C LEU A 626 -13.89 28.67 -0.24
N ASP A 627 -12.68 28.98 0.24
CA ASP A 627 -11.43 28.40 -0.25
C ASP A 627 -11.32 26.90 0.00
N ILE A 628 -11.91 26.40 1.10
CA ILE A 628 -11.88 24.96 1.37
C ILE A 628 -12.64 24.16 0.31
N PHE A 629 -13.56 24.76 -0.44
CA PHE A 629 -14.31 24.10 -1.52
C PHE A 629 -13.60 24.18 -2.88
N ARG A 630 -12.42 24.80 -2.93
CA ARG A 630 -11.60 25.00 -4.13
C ARG A 630 -10.40 24.08 -4.11
N MET A 631 -10.05 23.57 -5.29
CA MET A 631 -8.84 22.77 -5.49
C MET A 631 -7.67 23.58 -6.03
N ASP A 632 -7.96 24.76 -6.60
CA ASP A 632 -7.04 25.71 -7.23
C ASP A 632 -6.36 26.67 -6.24
#